data_AF-A0A970ZUN1-F1
#
_entry.id   AF-A0A970ZUN1-F1
#
_cell.length_a   1.000
_cell.length_b   1.000
_cell.length_c   1.000
_cell.angle_alpha   90.00
_cell.angle_beta   90.00
_cell.angle_gamma   90.00
#
_symmetry.space_group_name_H-M   'P 1'
#
loop_
_entity.id
_entity.type
_entity.pdbx_description
1 polymer ?
#
loop_
_entity_poly.entity_id
_entity_poly.type
_entity_poly.pdbx_seq_one_letter_code
_entity_poly.pdbx_strand_id
1 'polypeptide(L)' 'MTREEAITKIEAACKTIALEMMQITPAARHLGDEATTGDIVKAAYQLTIELEVIKKKLIQLKGRDDSTLL' A
#
# COMPACT_ATOMS: atom_id res chain seq x y z
N MET A 1 2.55 -22.98 -2.87
CA MET A 1 3.09 -21.61 -2.81
C MET A 1 4.29 -21.61 -1.88
N THR A 2 5.46 -21.22 -2.38
CA THR A 2 6.68 -21.01 -1.59
C THR A 2 6.66 -19.64 -0.91
N ARG A 3 7.62 -19.40 -0.01
CA ARG A 3 7.78 -18.09 0.65
C ARG A 3 8.05 -16.97 -0.37
N GLU A 4 8.91 -17.23 -1.34
CA GLU A 4 9.22 -16.27 -2.42
C GLU A 4 8.00 -15.95 -3.26
N GLU A 5 7.25 -16.98 -3.68
CA GLU A 5 5.99 -16.80 -4.42
C GLU A 5 4.97 -15.98 -3.62
N ALA A 6 4.87 -16.21 -2.30
CA ALA A 6 3.99 -15.45 -1.43
C ALA A 6 4.42 -13.98 -1.36
N ILE A 7 5.71 -13.70 -1.19
CA ILE A 7 6.26 -12.34 -1.14
C ILE A 7 5.99 -11.61 -2.45
N THR A 8 6.32 -12.21 -3.60
CA THR A 8 6.07 -11.62 -4.92
C THR A 8 4.58 -11.34 -5.13
N LYS A 9 3.71 -12.26 -4.71
CA LYS A 9 2.26 -12.06 -4.81
C LYS A 9 1.78 -10.88 -3.96
N ILE A 10 2.29 -10.72 -2.74
CA ILE A 10 1.93 -9.58 -1.88
C ILE A 10 2.48 -8.27 -2.46
N GLU A 11 3.73 -8.25 -2.95
CA GLU A 11 4.31 -7.05 -3.59
C GLU A 11 3.51 -6.60 -4.81
N ALA A 12 3.09 -7.54 -5.65
CA ALA A 12 2.23 -7.26 -6.80
C ALA A 12 0.88 -6.68 -6.36
N ALA A 13 0.24 -7.27 -5.34
CA ALA A 13 -1.01 -6.75 -4.79
C ALA A 13 -0.83 -5.34 -4.22
N CYS A 14 0.23 -5.08 -3.45
CA CYS A 14 0.51 -3.75 -2.91
C CYS A 14 0.74 -2.71 -4.01
N LYS A 15 1.38 -3.09 -5.12
CA LYS A 15 1.56 -2.21 -6.28
C LYS A 15 0.22 -1.84 -6.91
N THR A 16 -0.65 -2.82 -7.14
CA THR A 16 -2.00 -2.56 -7.68
C THR A 16 -2.81 -1.66 -6.76
N ILE A 17 -2.86 -1.96 -5.47
CA ILE A 17 -3.59 -1.13 -4.49
C ILE A 17 -3.04 0.31 -4.52
N ALA A 18 -1.73 0.50 -4.52
CA ALA A 18 -1.14 1.84 -4.59
C ALA A 18 -1.60 2.62 -5.82
N LEU A 19 -1.67 1.98 -6.99
CA LEU A 19 -2.13 2.61 -8.23
C LEU A 19 -3.62 3.00 -8.18
N GLU A 20 -4.47 2.13 -7.63
CA GLU A 20 -5.91 2.43 -7.44
C GLU A 20 -6.12 3.57 -6.45
N MET A 21 -5.35 3.58 -5.35
CA MET A 21 -5.39 4.65 -4.35
C MET A 21 -5.07 6.03 -4.93
N MET A 22 -4.21 6.11 -5.95
CA MET A 22 -3.88 7.37 -6.64
C MET A 22 -5.07 7.98 -7.39
N GLN A 23 -6.11 7.19 -7.69
CA GLN A 23 -7.32 7.67 -8.36
C GLN A 23 -8.32 8.31 -7.39
N ILE A 24 -8.28 7.92 -6.12
CA ILE A 24 -9.31 8.29 -5.12
C ILE A 24 -9.29 9.79 -4.85
N THR A 25 -8.14 10.37 -4.50
CA THR A 25 -8.04 11.80 -4.15
C THR A 25 -8.45 12.73 -5.30
N PRO A 26 -8.01 12.51 -6.55
CA PRO A 26 -8.53 13.27 -7.69
C PRO A 26 -10.04 13.13 -7.87
N ALA A 27 -10.58 11.91 -7.82
CA ALA A 27 -12.01 11.67 -7.99
C ALA A 27 -12.85 12.34 -6.89
N ALA A 28 -12.40 12.28 -5.64
CA ALA A 28 -13.07 12.91 -4.51
C ALA A 28 -13.28 14.42 -4.69
N ARG A 29 -12.31 15.11 -5.31
CA ARG A 29 -12.41 16.57 -5.57
C ARG A 29 -13.53 16.94 -6.54
N HIS A 30 -14.02 15.99 -7.33
CA HIS A 30 -15.14 16.22 -8.25
C HIS A 30 -16.52 16.06 -7.57
N LEU A 31 -16.58 15.68 -6.29
CA LEU A 31 -17.85 15.47 -5.58
C LEU A 31 -18.60 16.77 -5.27
N GLY A 32 -17.93 17.92 -5.23
CA GLY A 32 -18.54 19.20 -4.91
C GLY A 32 -18.98 19.36 -3.44
N ASP A 33 -18.68 18.36 -2.59
CA ASP A 33 -18.95 18.38 -1.16
C ASP A 33 -17.63 18.33 -0.38
N GLU A 34 -17.28 19.45 0.27
CA GLU A 34 -15.98 19.60 0.94
C GLU A 34 -15.82 18.68 2.15
N ALA A 35 -16.89 18.47 2.91
CA ALA A 35 -16.87 17.60 4.10
C ALA A 35 -16.58 16.14 3.69
N THR A 36 -17.33 15.61 2.73
CA THR A 36 -17.14 14.26 2.19
C THR A 36 -15.78 14.11 1.52
N THR A 37 -15.33 15.13 0.77
CA THR A 37 -13.99 15.14 0.17
C THR A 37 -12.91 15.03 1.24
N GLY A 38 -13.02 15.80 2.34
CA GLY A 38 -12.09 15.77 3.45
C GLY A 38 -12.01 14.39 4.11
N ASP A 39 -13.16 13.78 4.38
CA ASP A 39 -13.23 12.45 4.99
C ASP A 39 -12.64 11.36 4.08
N ILE A 40 -12.90 11.40 2.78
CA ILE A 40 -12.33 10.46 1.80
C ILE A 40 -10.81 10.62 1.71
N VAL A 41 -10.30 11.85 1.61
CA VAL A 41 -8.85 12.11 1.53
C VAL A 41 -8.14 11.63 2.80
N LYS A 42 -8.74 11.86 3.97
CA LYS A 42 -8.21 11.38 5.25
C LYS A 42 -8.17 9.85 5.31
N ALA A 43 -9.26 9.18 4.91
CA ALA A 43 -9.31 7.72 4.86
C ALA A 43 -8.28 7.16 3.86
N ALA A 44 -8.15 7.78 2.68
CA ALA A 44 -7.20 7.36 1.66
C ALA A 44 -5.74 7.49 2.14
N TYR A 45 -5.43 8.56 2.87
CA TYR A 45 -4.12 8.74 3.49
C TYR A 45 -3.82 7.65 4.53
N GLN A 46 -4.77 7.31 5.40
CA GLN A 46 -4.58 6.25 6.40
C GLN A 46 -4.33 4.89 5.74
N LEU A 47 -5.10 4.54 4.70
CA LEU A 47 -4.87 3.31 3.94
C LEU A 47 -3.49 3.28 3.28
N THR A 48 -3.00 4.43 2.81
CA THR A 48 -1.64 4.54 2.27
C THR A 48 -0.59 4.24 3.34
N ILE A 49 -0.76 4.74 4.57
CA ILE A 49 0.13 4.43 5.69
C ILE A 49 0.17 2.92 5.97
N GLU A 50 -1.00 2.27 6.07
CA GLU A 50 -1.06 0.83 6.32
C GLU A 50 -0.40 0.02 5.19
N LEU A 51 -0.58 0.45 3.94
CA LEU A 51 0.08 -0.16 2.79
C LEU A 51 1.61 -0.05 2.86
N GLU A 52 2.14 1.08 3.34
CA GLU A 52 3.58 1.25 3.59
C GLU A 52 4.09 0.32 4.70
N VAL A 53 3.29 0.07 5.74
CA VAL A 53 3.66 -0.88 6.80
C VAL A 53 3.86 -2.27 6.21
N ILE A 54 2.93 -2.73 5.37
CA ILE A 54 3.03 -4.04 4.70
C ILE A 54 4.32 -4.12 3.86
N LYS A 55 4.57 -3.14 2.99
CA LYS A 55 5.77 -3.10 2.13
C LYS A 55 7.07 -3.11 2.95
N LYS A 56 7.15 -2.30 4.01
CA LYS A 56 8.32 -2.25 4.90
C LYS A 56 8.58 -3.60 5.58
N LYS A 57 7.54 -4.31 6.01
CA LYS A 57 7.70 -5.65 6.60
C LYS A 57 8.24 -6.67 5.60
N LEU A 58 7.82 -6.61 4.34
CA LEU A 58 8.38 -7.47 3.28
C LEU A 58 9.85 -7.17 3.02
N ILE A 59 10.24 -5.89 2.94
CA ILE A 59 11.64 -5.48 2.78
C ILE A 59 12.51 -5.98 3.94
N GLN A 60 12.04 -5.78 5.19
CA GLN A 60 12.74 -6.29 6.38
C GLN A 60 12.86 -7.81 6.37
N LEU A 61 11.82 -8.51 5.92
CA LEU A 61 11.80 -9.97 5.84
C LEU A 61 12.82 -10.49 4.82
N LYS A 62 12.98 -9.83 3.67
CA LYS A 62 13.99 -10.14 2.66
C LYS A 62 15.42 -9.85 3.18
N GLY A 63 15.64 -8.67 3.77
CA GLY A 63 16.96 -8.28 4.27
C GLY A 63 17.48 -9.12 5.44
N ARG A 64 16.58 -9.71 6.24
CA ARG A 64 16.95 -10.68 7.28
C ARG A 64 17.46 -12.00 6.69
N ASP A 65 16.86 -12.48 5.60
CA ASP A 65 17.31 -13.72 4.95
C ASP A 65 18.73 -13.55 4.37
N ASP A 66 19.01 -12.41 3.73
CA ASP A 66 20.35 -12.10 3.21
C ASP A 66 21.42 -12.04 4.32
N SER A 67 21.04 -11.57 5.52
CA SER A 67 21.95 -11.50 6.68
C SER A 67 22.18 -12.83 7.38
N THR A 68 21.32 -13.83 7.18
CA THR A 68 21.49 -15.19 7.73
C THR A 68 22.25 -16.14 6.81
N LEU A 69 22.57 -15.70 5.59
CA LEU A 69 23.35 -16.45 4.59
C LEU A 69 24.84 -16.05 4.56
N LEU A 70 25.25 -15.11 5.41
CA LEU A 70 26.63 -14.64 5.63
C LEU A 70 27.18 -15.20 6.95
#